data_AF-B4VNV0-F1
#
_entry.id   AF-B4VNV0-F1
#
_cell.length_a   1.000
_cell.length_b   1.000
_cell.length_c   1.000
_cell.angle_alpha   90.00
_cell.angle_beta   90.00
_cell.angle_gamma   90.00
#
_symmetry.space_group_name_H-M   'P 1'
#
loop_
_entity.id
_entity.type
_entity.pdbx_description
1 polymer ?
#
loop_
_entity_poly.entity_id
_entity_poly.type
_entity_poly.pdbx_seq_one_letter_code
_entity_poly.pdbx_strand_id
1 'polypeptide(L)'
;MTLRFKCRTAYNANHWQAEIMSFRTQINEDLTQNLRNHLQENQVKIHEKALNYVKQKTGYEVNFPENCPYTLDQLLEINWLPEKS
;
A
#
# COMPACT_ATOMS: atom_id res chain seq x y z
N MET A 1 16.97 -1.74 31.36
CA MET A 1 17.27 -2.73 30.31
C MET A 1 16.25 -2.55 29.18
N THR A 2 16.46 -1.57 28.29
CA THR A 2 15.44 -1.19 27.28
C THR A 2 16.08 -0.73 25.97
N LEU A 3 16.94 -1.57 25.37
CA LEU A 3 17.57 -1.29 24.07
C LEU A 3 17.17 -2.26 22.95
N ARG A 4 16.37 -3.30 23.25
CA ARG A 4 15.97 -4.31 22.24
C ARG A 4 14.69 -4.00 21.45
N PHE A 5 13.89 -3.01 21.85
CA PHE A 5 12.60 -2.73 21.20
C PHE A 5 12.66 -1.71 20.06
N LYS A 6 13.69 -0.85 19.98
CA LYS A 6 13.79 0.18 18.92
C LYS A 6 14.26 -0.36 17.56
N CYS A 7 15.05 -1.43 17.53
CA CYS A 7 15.61 -1.95 16.27
C CYS A 7 14.60 -2.79 15.44
N ARG A 8 13.64 -3.44 16.11
CA ARG A 8 12.73 -4.39 15.44
C ARG A 8 11.68 -3.69 14.57
N THR A 9 11.21 -2.51 14.96
CA THR A 9 10.23 -1.73 14.18
C THR A 9 10.86 -1.04 12.96
N ALA A 10 12.10 -0.54 13.08
CA ALA A 10 12.83 0.06 11.96
C ALA A 10 13.28 -0.97 10.91
N TYR A 11 13.73 -2.15 11.36
CA TYR A 11 14.05 -3.26 10.46
C TYR A 11 12.82 -3.69 9.66
N ASN A 12 11.67 -3.79 10.33
CA ASN A 12 10.41 -4.06 9.65
C ASN A 12 10.07 -2.94 8.67
N ALA A 13 10.18 -1.65 9.02
CA ALA A 13 9.85 -0.58 8.09
C ALA A 13 10.66 -0.63 6.79
N ASN A 14 11.98 -0.85 6.86
CA ASN A 14 12.82 -0.96 5.66
C ASN A 14 12.50 -2.22 4.84
N HIS A 15 12.23 -3.34 5.50
CA HIS A 15 11.85 -4.58 4.83
C HIS A 15 10.51 -4.43 4.09
N TRP A 16 9.50 -3.88 4.77
CA TRP A 16 8.19 -3.64 4.20
C TRP A 16 8.26 -2.61 3.06
N GLN A 17 9.11 -1.59 3.17
CA GLN A 17 9.35 -0.65 2.08
C GLN A 17 9.96 -1.35 0.86
N ALA A 18 10.93 -2.24 1.05
CA ALA A 18 11.51 -3.03 -0.04
C ALA A 18 10.49 -3.98 -0.69
N GLU A 19 9.61 -4.60 0.10
CA GLU A 19 8.51 -5.42 -0.42
C GLU A 19 7.53 -4.59 -1.27
N ILE A 20 7.10 -3.42 -0.78
CA ILE A 20 6.24 -2.51 -1.53
C ILE A 20 6.89 -2.09 -2.85
N MET A 21 8.18 -1.75 -2.82
CA MET A 21 8.94 -1.43 -4.04
C MET A 21 8.96 -2.61 -5.01
N SER A 22 9.22 -3.83 -4.53
CA SER A 22 9.23 -5.02 -5.39
C SER A 22 7.87 -5.28 -6.03
N PHE A 23 6.78 -5.16 -5.28
CA PHE A 23 5.43 -5.30 -5.83
C PHE A 23 5.14 -4.24 -6.90
N ARG A 24 5.53 -2.98 -6.67
CA ARG A 24 5.35 -1.91 -7.66
C ARG A 24 6.19 -2.15 -8.91
N THR A 25 7.43 -2.61 -8.78
CA THR A 25 8.26 -2.96 -9.93
C THR A 25 7.61 -4.05 -10.76
N GLN A 26 7.17 -5.14 -10.14
CA GLN A 26 6.46 -6.22 -10.83
C GLN A 26 5.20 -5.73 -11.54
N ILE A 27 4.39 -4.90 -10.87
CA ILE A 27 3.19 -4.31 -11.48
C ILE A 27 3.58 -3.48 -12.70
N ASN A 28 4.59 -2.60 -12.61
CA ASN A 28 5.02 -1.74 -13.71
C ASN A 28 5.63 -2.51 -14.89
N GLU A 29 6.33 -3.62 -14.64
CA GLU A 29 6.86 -4.51 -15.69
C GLU A 29 5.72 -5.15 -16.51
N ASP A 30 4.64 -5.53 -15.84
CA ASP A 30 3.46 -6.15 -16.46
C ASP A 30 2.37 -5.13 -16.87
N LEU A 31 2.58 -3.83 -16.60
CA LEU A 31 1.58 -2.79 -16.77
C LEU A 31 1.39 -2.42 -18.24
N THR A 32 0.47 -3.12 -18.91
CA THR A 32 -0.02 -2.70 -20.22
C THR A 32 -0.99 -1.52 -20.11
N GLN A 33 -1.15 -0.76 -21.19
CA GLN A 33 -2.12 0.36 -21.24
C GLN A 33 -3.56 -0.10 -20.91
N ASN A 34 -3.95 -1.29 -21.36
CA ASN A 34 -5.26 -1.86 -21.08
C ASN A 34 -5.45 -2.17 -19.59
N LEU A 35 -4.41 -2.75 -18.96
CA LEU A 35 -4.43 -3.02 -17.53
C LEU A 35 -4.49 -1.72 -16.73
N ARG A 36 -3.73 -0.69 -17.13
CA ARG A 36 -3.77 0.63 -16.50
C ARG A 36 -5.17 1.25 -16.57
N ASN A 37 -5.82 1.19 -17.74
CA ASN A 37 -7.19 1.70 -17.89
C ASN A 37 -8.17 0.92 -16.99
N HIS A 38 -8.06 -0.41 -16.95
CA HIS A 38 -8.88 -1.25 -16.09
C HIS A 38 -8.70 -0.92 -14.60
N LEU A 39 -7.47 -0.71 -14.15
CA LEU A 39 -7.16 -0.31 -12.77
C LEU A 39 -7.75 1.06 -12.44
N GLN A 40 -7.68 2.02 -13.37
CA GLN A 40 -8.24 3.36 -13.17
C GLN A 40 -9.77 3.33 -13.06
N GLU A 41 -10.45 2.56 -13.91
CA GLU A 41 -11.91 2.38 -13.87
C GLU A 41 -12.39 1.63 -12.62
N ASN A 42 -11.57 0.71 -12.08
CA ASN A 42 -11.94 -0.14 -10.96
C ASN A 42 -11.26 0.26 -9.65
N GLN A 43 -10.55 1.40 -9.60
CA GLN A 43 -9.73 1.80 -8.45
C GLN A 43 -10.53 1.85 -7.15
N VAL A 44 -11.76 2.38 -7.18
CA VAL A 44 -12.67 2.44 -6.02
C VAL A 44 -12.98 1.04 -5.50
N LYS A 45 -13.36 0.12 -6.39
CA LYS A 45 -13.68 -1.28 -6.02
C LYS A 45 -12.45 -2.02 -5.47
N ILE A 46 -11.27 -1.74 -6.01
CA ILE A 46 -10.01 -2.32 -5.53
C ILE A 46 -9.72 -1.81 -4.11
N HIS A 47 -9.87 -0.50 -3.87
CA HIS A 47 -9.70 0.10 -2.54
C HIS A 47 -10.70 -0.48 -1.54
N GLU A 48 -11.98 -0.57 -1.87
CA GLU A 48 -13.01 -1.15 -1.00
C GLU A 48 -12.68 -2.60 -0.60
N LYS A 49 -12.21 -3.42 -1.56
CA LYS A 49 -11.78 -4.79 -1.27
C LYS A 49 -10.60 -4.83 -0.32
N ALA A 50 -9.57 -4.01 -0.58
CA ALA A 50 -8.39 -3.92 0.28
C ALA A 50 -8.77 -3.43 1.69
N LEU A 51 -9.63 -2.42 1.78
CA LEU A 51 -10.15 -1.86 3.02
C LEU A 51 -10.89 -2.92 3.85
N ASN A 52 -11.77 -3.70 3.22
CA ASN A 52 -12.50 -4.78 3.90
C ASN A 52 -11.55 -5.87 4.42
N TYR A 53 -10.52 -6.21 3.64
CA TYR A 53 -9.52 -7.19 4.05
C TYR A 53 -8.73 -6.73 5.28
N VAL A 54 -8.24 -5.48 5.28
CA VAL A 54 -7.48 -4.95 6.43
C VAL A 54 -8.37 -4.71 7.64
N LYS A 55 -9.63 -4.29 7.46
CA LYS A 55 -10.62 -4.17 8.55
C LYS A 55 -10.84 -5.51 9.24
N GLN A 56 -11.04 -6.59 8.48
CA GLN A 56 -11.16 -7.93 9.06
C GLN A 56 -9.87 -8.36 9.79
N LYS A 57 -8.70 -8.14 9.17
CA LYS A 57 -7.42 -8.54 9.77
C LYS A 57 -7.10 -7.77 11.07
N THR A 58 -7.61 -6.56 11.21
CA THR A 58 -7.39 -5.68 12.37
C THR A 58 -8.54 -5.71 13.37
N GLY A 59 -9.56 -6.56 13.17
CA GLY A 59 -10.71 -6.62 14.07
C GLY A 59 -11.49 -5.30 14.17
N TYR A 60 -11.42 -4.44 13.14
CA TYR A 60 -12.02 -3.10 13.12
C TYR A 60 -11.47 -2.11 14.17
N GLU A 61 -10.33 -2.40 14.79
CA GLU A 61 -9.71 -1.54 15.81
C GLU A 61 -9.03 -0.29 15.23
N VAL A 62 -8.75 -0.30 13.92
CA VAL A 62 -8.05 0.80 13.22
C VAL A 62 -9.04 1.53 12.32
N ASN A 63 -9.05 2.87 12.43
CA ASN A 63 -9.86 3.70 11.54
C ASN A 63 -9.09 3.97 10.24
N PHE A 64 -9.66 3.53 9.12
CA PHE A 64 -9.10 3.66 7.79
C PHE A 64 -9.97 4.59 6.94
N PRO A 65 -9.38 5.36 6.01
CA PRO A 65 -10.17 6.22 5.12
C PRO A 65 -11.09 5.38 4.23
N GLU A 66 -12.36 5.75 4.18
CA GLU A 66 -13.37 5.06 3.36
C GLU A 66 -13.08 5.18 1.87
N ASN A 67 -12.60 6.35 1.45
CA ASN A 67 -12.18 6.62 0.07
C ASN A 67 -10.67 6.48 -0.08
N CYS A 68 -10.22 6.07 -1.26
CA CYS A 68 -8.80 6.01 -1.58
C CYS A 68 -8.23 7.44 -1.64
N PRO A 69 -7.26 7.81 -0.80
CA PRO A 69 -6.70 9.17 -0.78
C PRO A 69 -5.64 9.41 -1.87
N TYR A 70 -5.27 8.37 -2.62
CA TYR A 70 -4.14 8.39 -3.56
C TYR A 70 -4.60 8.13 -4.98
N THR A 71 -3.93 8.76 -5.95
CA THR A 71 -4.16 8.50 -7.38
C THR A 71 -3.50 7.18 -7.80
N LEU A 72 -3.94 6.59 -8.92
CA LEU A 72 -3.30 5.40 -9.47
C LEU A 72 -1.80 5.63 -9.74
N ASP A 73 -1.43 6.81 -10.26
CA ASP A 73 -0.02 7.16 -10.49
C ASP A 73 0.78 7.18 -9.18
N GLN A 74 0.23 7.75 -8.09
CA GLN A 74 0.89 7.71 -6.78
C GLN A 74 1.02 6.28 -6.23
N LEU A 75 0.03 5.41 -6.46
CA LEU A 75 0.08 4.02 -6.02
C LEU A 75 1.15 3.21 -6.76
N LEU A 76 1.37 3.49 -8.05
CA LEU A 76 2.31 2.79 -8.93
C LEU A 76 3.73 3.38 -8.90
N GLU A 77 3.89 4.62 -8.46
CA GLU A 77 5.19 5.28 -8.36
C GLU A 77 6.11 4.53 -7.39
N ILE A 78 7.24 4.02 -7.91
CA ILE A 78 8.11 3.06 -7.21
C ILE A 78 8.62 3.64 -5.89
N ASN A 79 9.10 4.88 -5.93
CA ASN A 79 9.78 5.52 -4.81
C ASN A 79 8.85 6.38 -3.94
N TRP A 80 7.55 6.43 -4.24
CA TRP A 80 6.63 7.28 -3.53
C TRP A 80 6.09 6.63 -2.26
N LEU A 81 6.17 7.34 -1.14
CA LEU A 81 5.54 6.95 0.12
C LEU A 81 4.71 8.12 0.65
N PRO A 82 3.50 7.89 1.17
CA PRO A 82 2.73 8.96 1.77
C PRO A 82 3.46 9.49 3.01
N GLU A 83 3.60 10.80 3.11
CA GLU A 83 4.07 11.42 4.34
C GLU A 83 3.07 11.14 5.46
N LYS A 84 3.58 10.84 6.66
CA LYS A 84 2.72 10.69 7.83
C LYS A 84 2.02 12.02 8.10
N SER A 85 0.71 12.06 7.85
CA SER A 85 -0.20 13.09 8.36
C SER A 85 -0.45 12.92 9.84
#